data_AF-A0AA96FY73-F1
#
_entry.id   AF-A0AA96FY73-F1
#
_cell.length_a   1.000
_cell.length_b   1.000
_cell.length_c   1.000
_cell.angle_alpha   90.00
_cell.angle_beta   90.00
_cell.angle_gamma   90.00
#
_symmetry.space_group_name_H-M   'P 1'
#
loop_
_entity.id
_entity.type
_entity.pdbx_description
1 polymer ?
#
loop_
_entity_poly.entity_id
_entity_poly.type
_entity_poly.pdbx_seq_one_letter_code
_entity_poly.pdbx_strand_id
1 'polypeptide(L)' 'MGTSVDTSLETLLYAAELVEENGTYTLVVQDVARDTVQTTPVPKAMVDKLPTFLAALTSRLNPAPPRSRW' A
#
# COMPACT_ATOMS: atom_id res chain seq x y z
N MET A 1 -20.01 -32.41 -5.45
CA MET A 1 -19.43 -31.73 -4.28
C MET A 1 -18.29 -30.88 -4.81
N GLY A 2 -18.56 -29.61 -5.11
CA GLY A 2 -17.58 -28.64 -5.60
C GLY A 2 -17.66 -27.42 -4.70
N THR A 3 -16.56 -27.10 -4.03
CA THR A 3 -16.47 -25.98 -3.09
C THR A 3 -16.51 -24.67 -3.87
N SER A 4 -17.67 -23.99 -3.89
CA SER A 4 -17.68 -22.54 -4.14
C SER A 4 -16.88 -21.93 -3.00
N VAL A 5 -15.66 -21.50 -3.30
CA VAL A 5 -14.91 -20.60 -2.43
C VAL A 5 -15.71 -19.31 -2.45
N ASP A 6 -16.52 -19.11 -1.41
CA ASP A 6 -17.22 -17.85 -1.15
C ASP A 6 -16.15 -16.83 -0.76
N THR A 7 -15.42 -16.37 -1.78
CA THR A 7 -14.57 -15.20 -1.67
C THR A 7 -15.57 -14.06 -1.74
N SER A 8 -15.98 -13.55 -0.58
CA SER A 8 -16.38 -12.15 -0.50
C SER A 8 -15.16 -11.33 -0.92
N LEU A 9 -14.95 -11.28 -2.24
CA LEU A 9 -13.81 -10.68 -2.89
C LEU A 9 -13.96 -9.19 -2.63
N GLU A 10 -13.10 -8.63 -1.79
CA GLU A 10 -12.88 -7.20 -1.76
C GLU A 10 -12.71 -6.74 -3.20
N THR A 11 -13.68 -6.00 -3.73
CA THR A 11 -13.63 -5.55 -5.12
C THR A 11 -12.47 -4.58 -5.21
N LEU A 12 -11.38 -4.97 -5.88
CA LEU A 12 -10.21 -4.12 -6.05
C LEU A 12 -10.61 -2.90 -6.90
N LEU A 13 -10.67 -1.73 -6.26
CA LEU A 13 -11.08 -0.49 -6.93
C LEU A 13 -9.89 0.24 -7.57
N TYR A 14 -8.77 0.27 -6.86
CA TYR A 14 -7.55 0.95 -7.30
C TYR A 14 -6.33 0.09 -7.02
N ALA A 15 -5.41 0.05 -7.98
CA ALA A 15 -4.05 -0.45 -7.80
C ALA A 15 -3.07 0.73 -7.84
N ALA A 16 -2.02 0.69 -7.02
CA ALA A 16 -1.01 1.74 -7.00
C ALA A 16 0.39 1.15 -6.92
N GLU A 17 1.31 1.68 -7.71
CA GLU A 17 2.72 1.28 -7.75
C GLU A 17 3.62 2.52 -7.79
N LEU A 18 4.75 2.46 -7.09
CA LEU A 18 5.80 3.46 -7.16
C LEU A 18 6.92 2.95 -8.08
N VAL A 19 7.10 3.59 -9.21
CA VAL A 19 8.10 3.23 -10.22
C VAL A 19 9.28 4.19 -10.14
N GLU A 20 10.50 3.66 -10.20
CA GLU A 20 11.74 4.43 -10.29
C GLU A 20 12.32 4.33 -11.71
N GLU A 21 12.49 5.47 -12.38
CA GLU A 21 13.21 5.56 -13.65
C GLU A 21 14.19 6.74 -13.61
N ASN A 22 15.48 6.48 -13.88
CA ASN A 22 16.53 7.50 -13.93
C ASN A 22 16.58 8.40 -12.67
N GLY A 23 16.34 7.83 -11.49
CA GLY A 23 16.31 8.55 -10.21
C GLY A 23 15.08 9.43 -9.99
N THR A 24 14.11 9.40 -10.90
CA THR A 24 12.79 10.01 -10.74
C THR A 24 11.80 8.95 -10.29
N TYR A 25 11.05 9.24 -9.24
CA TYR A 25 10.00 8.36 -8.75
C TYR A 25 8.65 8.84 -9.26
N THR A 26 7.81 7.92 -9.72
CA THR A 26 6.45 8.20 -10.19
C THR A 26 5.48 7.26 -9.50
N LEU A 27 4.45 7.82 -8.87
CA LEU A 27 3.31 7.04 -8.39
C LEU A 27 2.35 6.84 -9.56
N VAL A 28 2.14 5.58 -9.91
CA VAL A 28 1.16 5.14 -10.91
C VAL A 28 -0.06 4.63 -10.16
N VAL A 29 -1.24 5.18 -10.44
CA VAL A 29 -2.52 4.74 -9.87
C VAL A 29 -3.41 4.29 -11.02
N GLN A 30 -3.84 3.03 -10.98
CA GLN A 30 -4.81 2.46 -11.90
C GLN A 30 -6.18 2.40 -11.22
N ASP A 31 -7.17 3.02 -11.82
CA ASP A 31 -8.59 2.77 -11.53
C ASP A 31 -9.01 1.52 -12.33
N VAL A 32 -9.22 0.40 -11.64
CA VAL A 32 -9.52 -0.89 -12.26
C VAL A 32 -10.92 -0.91 -12.86
N ALA A 33 -11.86 -0.17 -12.25
CA ALA A 33 -13.25 -0.15 -12.70
C ALA A 33 -13.42 0.68 -13.98
N ARG A 34 -12.59 1.70 -14.17
CA ARG A 34 -12.65 2.62 -15.31
C ARG A 34 -11.54 2.41 -16.34
N ASP A 35 -10.60 1.51 -16.06
CA ASP A 35 -9.39 1.27 -16.85
C ASP A 35 -8.62 2.57 -17.17
N THR A 36 -8.50 3.44 -16.17
CA THR A 36 -7.75 4.70 -16.30
C THR A 36 -6.50 4.69 -15.46
N VAL A 37 -5.42 5.26 -15.98
CA VAL A 37 -4.14 5.38 -15.29
C VAL A 37 -3.82 6.84 -15.05
N GLN A 38 -3.42 7.16 -13.81
CA GLN A 38 -2.91 8.46 -13.42
C GLN A 38 -1.49 8.33 -12.90
N THR A 39 -0.64 9.28 -13.26
CA THR A 39 0.77 9.29 -12.83
C THR A 39 1.09 10.61 -12.15
N THR A 40 1.76 10.55 -11.00
CA THR A 40 2.20 11.75 -10.27
C THR A 40 3.68 11.60 -9.88
N PRO A 41 4.55 12.57 -10.23
CA PRO A 41 5.93 12.57 -9.76
C PRO A 41 6.01 12.64 -8.23
N VAL A 42 6.88 11.84 -7.64
CA VAL A 42 7.11 11.77 -6.20
C VAL A 42 8.54 12.20 -5.88
N PRO A 43 8.75 13.17 -4.97
CA PRO A 43 10.08 13.54 -4.55
C PRO A 43 10.80 12.38 -3.84
N LYS A 44 12.06 12.13 -4.19
CA LYS A 44 12.89 11.10 -3.55
C LYS A 44 12.91 11.21 -2.03
N ALA A 45 13.02 12.42 -1.49
CA ALA A 45 13.04 12.66 -0.05
C ALA A 45 11.74 12.22 0.68
N MET A 46 10.62 12.09 -0.05
CA MET A 46 9.38 11.55 0.49
C MET A 46 9.37 10.02 0.41
N VAL A 47 9.90 9.45 -0.66
CA VAL A 47 10.10 7.99 -0.81
C VAL A 47 11.02 7.46 0.28
N ASP A 48 12.14 8.15 0.53
CA ASP A 48 13.12 7.75 1.56
C ASP A 48 12.51 7.74 2.98
N LYS A 49 11.39 8.45 3.21
CA LYS A 49 10.65 8.46 4.49
C LYS A 49 9.61 7.36 4.62
N LEU A 50 9.27 6.64 3.54
CA LEU A 50 8.26 5.58 3.56
C LEU A 50 8.57 4.49 4.60
N PRO A 51 9.81 3.97 4.73
CA PRO A 51 10.11 2.95 5.74
C PRO A 51 9.79 3.41 7.16
N THR A 52 10.12 4.66 7.49
CA THR A 52 9.81 5.25 8.81
C THR A 52 8.31 5.38 9.02
N PHE A 53 7.58 5.86 8.02
CA PHE A 53 6.13 6.03 8.11
C PHE A 53 5.41 4.69 8.27
N LEU A 54 5.81 3.68 7.50
CA LEU A 54 5.26 2.33 7.58
C LEU A 54 5.56 1.66 8.92
N ALA A 55 6.76 1.85 9.47
CA ALA A 55 7.10 1.37 10.81
C ALA A 55 6.19 1.99 11.88
N ALA A 56 5.97 3.31 11.82
CA ALA A 56 5.08 4.01 12.74
C ALA A 56 3.62 3.57 12.61
N LEU A 57 3.14 3.39 11.37
CA LEU A 57 1.79 2.90 11.09
C LEU A 57 1.60 1.49 11.64
N THR A 58 2.53 0.58 11.35
CA THR A 58 2.49 -0.82 11.81
C THR A 58 2.48 -0.90 13.34
N SER A 59 3.30 -0.08 14.01
CA SER A 59 3.31 -0.01 15.48
C SER A 59 1.98 0.46 16.07
N ARG A 60 1.19 1.28 15.36
CA ARG A 60 -0.12 1.75 15.80
C ARG A 60 -1.23 0.75 15.50
N LEU A 61 -1.15 0.06 14.36
CA LEU A 61 -2.14 -0.93 13.93
C LEU A 61 -1.99 -2.26 14.67
N ASN A 62 -0.78 -2.58 15.15
CA ASN A 62 -0.52 -3.79 15.93
C ASN A 62 0.13 -3.41 17.27
N PRO A 63 -0.63 -2.82 18.22
CA PRO A 63 -0.07 -2.46 19.52
C PRO A 63 0.40 -3.73 20.21
N ALA A 64 1.70 -3.78 20.56
CA ALA A 64 2.24 -4.88 21.34
C ALA A 64 1.43 -5.03 22.64
N PRO A 65 1.07 -6.27 23.05
CA PRO A 65 0.35 -6.47 24.29
C PRO A 65 1.16 -5.88 25.45
N PRO A 66 0.51 -5.29 26.47
CA PRO A 66 1.20 -4.67 27.59
C PRO A 66 2.12 -5.72 28.22
N ARG A 67 3.42 -5.45 28.23
CA ARG A 67 4.40 -6.31 28.89
C ARG A 67 4.11 -6.26 30.39
N SER A 68 3.35 -7.25 30.86
CA SER A 68 3.19 -7.55 32.29
C SER A 68 4.59 -7.67 32.90
N ARG A 69 4.92 -6.72 33.76
CA ARG A 69 6.14 -6.71 34.56
C ARG A 69 5.86 -7.63 35.75
N TRP A 70 6.48 -8.80 35.75
CA TRP A 70 6.60 -9.66 36.93
C TRP A 70 7.75 -9.14 37.80
#